data_AF-A0A950GDQ5-F1
#
_entry.id   AF-A0A950GDQ5-F1
#
_cell.length_a   1.000
_cell.length_b   1.000
_cell.length_c   1.000
_cell.angle_alpha   90.00
_cell.angle_beta   90.00
_cell.angle_gamma   90.00
#
_symmetry.space_group_name_H-M   'P 1'
#
loop_
_entity.id
_entity.type
_entity.pdbx_description
1 polymer ?
#
loop_
_entity_poly.entity_id
_entity_poly.type
_entity_poly.pdbx_seq_one_letter_code
_entity_poly.pdbx_strand_id
1 'polypeptide(L)'
;MRYDALTWLPDPKLRKRAETLDAVSRAALAEALCGNMSTHVVYCVRAAEYSEHADPTAPGAIPIGREMPGDEIARHIRPDGTLPFLFDGLRALVPLPPIAGAILRLADGTRTVADIEAALVSRGTDPAAFARGWRATFTALSRVNRLLLAAPSS
;
A
#
# COMPACT_ATOMS: atom_id res chain seq x y z
N MET A 1 -1.81 -8.19 -2.61
CA MET A 1 -1.05 -8.91 -1.55
C MET A 1 -1.55 -10.35 -1.36
N ARG A 2 -2.88 -10.59 -1.31
CA ARG A 2 -3.43 -11.96 -1.10
C ARG A 2 -3.05 -13.00 -2.17
N TYR A 3 -2.88 -12.60 -3.43
CA TYR A 3 -2.49 -13.51 -4.53
C TYR A 3 -0.98 -13.68 -4.75
N ASP A 4 -0.16 -13.06 -3.90
CA ASP A 4 1.30 -13.18 -4.00
C ASP A 4 1.77 -14.23 -2.99
N ALA A 5 1.90 -15.48 -3.44
CA ALA A 5 2.34 -16.61 -2.62
C ALA A 5 3.69 -16.34 -1.91
N LEU A 6 4.54 -15.49 -2.47
CA LEU A 6 5.86 -15.17 -1.90
C LEU A 6 5.75 -14.37 -0.61
N THR A 7 4.62 -13.70 -0.38
CA THR A 7 4.36 -12.91 0.83
C THR A 7 4.15 -13.80 2.06
N TRP A 8 3.74 -15.05 1.87
CA TRP A 8 3.30 -15.95 2.95
C TRP A 8 4.22 -17.16 3.16
N LEU A 9 5.29 -17.28 2.38
CA LEU A 9 6.25 -18.38 2.46
C LEU A 9 7.48 -18.01 3.32
N PRO A 10 7.59 -18.53 4.56
CA PRO A 10 8.70 -18.20 5.44
C PRO A 10 10.05 -18.75 4.91
N ASP A 11 10.05 -19.90 4.23
CA ASP A 11 11.27 -20.57 3.76
C ASP A 11 11.75 -20.03 2.38
N PRO A 12 13.00 -19.51 2.29
CA PRO A 12 13.60 -19.06 1.04
C PRO A 12 13.65 -20.12 -0.08
N LYS A 13 13.77 -21.41 0.25
CA LYS A 13 13.77 -22.52 -0.71
C LYS A 13 12.37 -22.75 -1.28
N LEU A 14 11.33 -22.55 -0.48
CA LEU A 14 9.95 -22.63 -0.94
C LEU A 14 9.59 -21.43 -1.83
N ARG A 15 10.10 -20.23 -1.52
CA ARG A 15 9.97 -19.05 -2.40
C ARG A 15 10.56 -19.30 -3.79
N LYS A 16 11.79 -19.82 -3.88
CA LYS A 16 12.43 -20.15 -5.16
C LYS A 16 11.64 -21.19 -5.99
N ARG A 17 10.96 -22.13 -5.34
CA ARG A 17 10.10 -23.12 -6.02
C ARG A 17 8.75 -22.54 -6.45
N ALA A 18 8.21 -21.58 -5.70
CA ALA A 18 6.98 -20.88 -6.05
C ALA A 18 7.17 -19.93 -7.24
N GLU A 19 8.37 -19.36 -7.40
CA GLU A 19 8.75 -18.51 -8.54
C GLU A 19 8.71 -19.25 -9.88
N THR A 20 8.92 -20.57 -9.89
CA THR A 20 8.88 -21.39 -11.12
C THR A 20 7.47 -21.80 -11.54
N LEU A 21 6.44 -21.49 -10.74
CA LEU A 21 5.04 -21.80 -11.06
C LEU A 21 4.46 -20.78 -12.05
N ASP A 22 3.56 -21.23 -12.93
CA ASP A 22 2.75 -20.32 -13.75
C ASP A 22 1.80 -19.48 -12.89
N ALA A 23 1.19 -18.44 -13.49
CA ALA A 23 0.38 -17.47 -12.76
C ALA A 23 -0.83 -18.13 -12.04
N VAL A 24 -1.43 -19.15 -12.65
CA VAL A 24 -2.59 -19.86 -12.10
C VAL A 24 -2.19 -20.74 -10.92
N SER A 25 -1.12 -21.52 -11.07
CA SER A 25 -0.62 -22.40 -10.02
C SER A 25 -0.06 -21.62 -8.83
N ARG A 26 0.51 -20.45 -9.08
CA ARG A 26 0.97 -19.54 -8.03
C ARG A 26 -0.19 -18.92 -7.26
N ALA A 27 -1.28 -18.57 -7.93
CA ALA A 27 -2.50 -18.11 -7.28
C ALA A 27 -3.15 -19.23 -6.45
N ALA A 28 -3.23 -20.45 -6.97
CA ALA A 28 -3.74 -21.62 -6.24
C ALA A 28 -2.88 -21.95 -5.00
N LEU A 29 -1.56 -21.82 -5.09
CA LEU A 29 -0.66 -21.96 -3.94
C LEU A 29 -0.91 -20.87 -2.89
N ALA A 30 -1.10 -19.61 -3.32
CA ALA A 30 -1.45 -18.52 -2.41
C ALA A 30 -2.80 -18.77 -1.71
N GLU A 31 -3.79 -19.29 -2.44
CA GLU A 31 -5.11 -19.64 -1.93
C GLU A 31 -5.05 -20.78 -0.89
N ALA A 32 -4.32 -21.86 -1.20
CA ALA A 32 -4.11 -22.98 -0.28
C ALA A 32 -3.33 -22.57 0.98
N LEU A 33 -2.38 -21.65 0.87
CA LEU A 33 -1.62 -21.12 2.01
C LEU A 33 -2.46 -20.18 2.88
N CYS A 34 -3.36 -19.39 2.29
CA CYS A 34 -4.19 -18.44 3.01
C CYS A 34 -5.44 -19.07 3.65
N GLY A 35 -5.87 -20.28 3.22
CA GLY A 35 -6.82 -21.17 3.91
C GLY A 35 -8.21 -20.61 4.26
N ASN A 36 -8.51 -19.35 3.92
CA ASN A 36 -9.70 -18.60 4.33
C ASN A 36 -10.19 -17.63 3.22
N MET A 37 -10.06 -17.98 1.94
CA MET A 37 -10.61 -17.16 0.86
C MET A 37 -11.90 -17.79 0.34
N SER A 38 -13.03 -17.53 1.02
CA SER A 38 -14.35 -18.00 0.56
C SER A 38 -14.95 -17.15 -0.56
N THR A 39 -14.39 -15.97 -0.86
CA THR A 39 -14.97 -15.03 -1.85
C THR A 39 -13.89 -14.35 -2.68
N HIS A 40 -13.99 -14.48 -4.00
CA HIS A 40 -13.23 -13.71 -4.98
C HIS A 40 -14.14 -12.63 -5.56
N VAL A 41 -13.81 -11.35 -5.32
CA VAL A 41 -14.53 -10.23 -5.91
C VAL A 41 -13.67 -9.64 -7.03
N VAL A 42 -14.21 -9.62 -8.24
CA VAL A 42 -13.60 -8.96 -9.40
C VAL A 42 -14.55 -7.87 -9.85
N TYR A 43 -14.03 -6.66 -10.03
CA TYR A 43 -14.77 -5.54 -10.58
C TYR A 43 -14.37 -5.40 -12.06
N CYS A 44 -15.32 -5.67 -12.96
CA CYS A 44 -15.12 -5.56 -14.40
C CYS A 44 -15.81 -4.29 -14.91
N VAL A 45 -15.12 -3.52 -15.75
CA VAL A 45 -15.68 -2.39 -16.50
C VAL A 45 -15.64 -2.70 -17.99
N ARG A 46 -16.48 -2.03 -18.79
CA ARG A 46 -16.36 -2.14 -20.25
C ARG A 46 -15.03 -1.52 -20.69
N ALA A 47 -14.42 -2.03 -21.76
CA ALA A 47 -13.16 -1.49 -22.26
C ALA A 47 -13.24 0.02 -22.57
N ALA A 48 -14.41 0.49 -23.06
CA ALA A 48 -14.68 1.90 -23.33
C ALA A 48 -14.92 2.75 -22.06
N GLU A 49 -15.12 2.12 -20.91
CA GLU A 49 -15.34 2.74 -19.60
C GLU A 49 -14.11 2.58 -18.69
N TYR A 50 -13.01 2.07 -19.24
CA TYR A 50 -11.75 1.97 -18.52
C TYR A 50 -11.22 3.38 -18.24
N SER A 51 -11.17 3.74 -16.96
CA SER A 51 -10.39 4.88 -16.50
C SER A 51 -9.01 4.39 -16.07
N GLU A 52 -7.97 5.13 -16.43
CA GLU A 52 -6.64 4.88 -15.89
C GLU A 52 -6.67 4.97 -14.36
N HIS A 53 -5.85 4.12 -13.73
CA HIS A 53 -5.65 4.20 -12.29
C HIS A 53 -5.02 5.54 -11.94
N ALA A 54 -5.45 6.15 -10.84
CA ALA A 54 -4.85 7.37 -10.34
C ALA A 54 -3.33 7.16 -10.13
N ASP A 55 -2.52 7.99 -10.78
CA ASP A 55 -1.07 7.98 -10.62
C ASP A 55 -0.70 8.51 -9.23
N PRO A 56 -0.12 7.69 -8.35
CA PRO A 56 0.29 8.15 -7.02
C PRO A 56 1.40 9.19 -7.05
N THR A 57 2.11 9.34 -8.16
CA THR A 57 3.16 10.34 -8.31
C THR A 57 2.66 11.66 -8.91
N ALA A 58 1.39 11.72 -9.31
CA ALA A 58 0.78 12.95 -9.77
C ALA A 58 0.78 14.00 -8.63
N PRO A 59 1.33 15.21 -8.83
CA PRO A 59 1.41 16.22 -7.77
C PRO A 59 0.05 16.60 -7.17
N GLY A 60 -1.01 16.57 -7.98
CA GLY A 60 -2.38 16.87 -7.58
C GLY A 60 -3.15 15.70 -6.94
N ALA A 61 -2.55 14.51 -6.80
CA ALA A 61 -3.22 13.38 -6.18
C ALA A 61 -3.46 13.66 -4.69
N ILE A 62 -4.63 13.31 -4.17
CA ILE A 62 -5.00 13.51 -2.76
C ILE A 62 -4.98 12.15 -2.05
N PRO A 63 -4.04 11.89 -1.12
CA PRO A 63 -4.02 10.65 -0.38
C PRO A 63 -5.09 10.61 0.72
N ILE A 64 -5.81 9.49 0.78
CA ILE A 64 -6.92 9.26 1.70
C ILE A 64 -6.66 7.98 2.51
N GLY A 65 -6.65 8.11 3.84
CA GLY A 65 -6.65 6.96 4.74
C GLY A 65 -7.97 6.20 4.67
N ARG A 66 -7.92 4.87 4.52
CA ARG A 66 -9.12 4.01 4.50
C ARG A 66 -9.32 3.35 5.86
N GLU A 67 -10.55 3.39 6.35
CA GLU A 67 -10.99 2.89 7.68
C GLU A 67 -10.41 3.66 8.87
N MET A 68 -9.23 4.28 8.71
CA MET A 68 -8.52 5.03 9.72
C MET A 68 -7.86 6.27 9.09
N PRO A 69 -7.95 7.45 9.73
CA PRO A 69 -7.24 8.65 9.32
C PRO A 69 -5.71 8.45 9.25
N GLY A 70 -5.04 9.20 8.37
CA GLY A 70 -3.58 9.09 8.18
C GLY A 70 -2.78 9.36 9.46
N ASP A 71 -3.19 10.34 10.27
CA ASP A 71 -2.54 10.65 11.55
C ASP A 71 -2.64 9.50 12.56
N GLU A 72 -3.78 8.81 12.59
CA GLU A 72 -4.00 7.65 13.44
C GLU A 72 -3.19 6.43 12.95
N ILE A 73 -3.10 6.20 11.63
CA ILE A 73 -2.19 5.18 11.07
C ILE A 73 -0.75 5.47 11.49
N ALA A 74 -0.32 6.74 11.43
CA ALA A 74 1.03 7.15 11.80
C ALA A 74 1.37 6.86 13.27
N ARG A 75 0.38 6.96 14.19
CA ARG A 75 0.56 6.63 15.62
C ARG A 75 0.77 5.14 15.87
N HIS A 76 0.28 4.28 14.98
CA HIS A 76 0.42 2.83 15.08
C HIS A 76 1.72 2.29 14.47
N ILE A 77 2.53 3.16 13.84
CA ILE A 77 3.88 2.80 13.39
C ILE A 77 4.76 2.58 14.62
N ARG A 78 5.32 1.39 14.72
CA ARG A 78 6.22 1.01 15.80
C ARG A 78 7.57 1.72 15.66
N PRO A 79 8.35 1.82 16.75
CA PRO A 79 9.71 2.39 16.71
C PRO A 79 10.65 1.70 15.72
N ASP A 80 10.41 0.42 15.39
CA ASP A 80 11.18 -0.35 14.41
C ASP A 80 10.80 -0.06 12.94
N GLY A 81 9.87 0.89 12.71
CA GLY A 81 9.42 1.26 11.36
C GLY A 81 8.37 0.33 10.77
N THR A 82 7.76 -0.56 11.56
CA THR A 82 6.71 -1.47 11.09
C THR A 82 5.31 -1.04 11.53
N LEU A 83 4.33 -1.23 10.65
CA LEU A 83 2.91 -1.09 10.97
C LEU A 83 2.28 -2.48 11.12
N PRO A 84 1.80 -2.85 12.32
CA PRO A 84 1.07 -4.10 12.50
C PRO A 84 -0.29 -4.04 11.82
N PHE A 85 -0.60 -5.06 11.04
CA PHE A 85 -1.87 -5.19 10.35
C PHE A 85 -2.48 -6.55 10.69
N LEU A 86 -3.73 -6.55 11.14
CA LEU A 86 -4.48 -7.78 11.34
C LEU A 86 -5.33 -8.04 10.10
N PHE A 87 -5.13 -9.20 9.49
CA PHE A 87 -5.88 -9.63 8.33
C PHE A 87 -6.45 -11.02 8.59
N ASP A 88 -7.77 -11.13 8.77
CA ASP A 88 -8.47 -12.40 9.01
C ASP A 88 -7.81 -13.28 10.10
N GLY A 89 -7.42 -12.64 11.22
CA GLY A 89 -6.76 -13.31 12.35
C GLY A 89 -5.24 -13.50 12.20
N LEU A 90 -4.67 -13.30 11.01
CA LEU A 90 -3.23 -13.33 10.77
C LEU A 90 -2.63 -11.93 10.93
N ARG A 91 -1.60 -11.82 11.79
CA ARG A 91 -0.87 -10.57 12.00
C ARG A 91 0.28 -10.47 11.01
N ALA A 92 0.22 -9.49 10.12
CA ALA A 92 1.32 -9.09 9.23
C ALA A 92 2.02 -7.83 9.78
N LEU A 93 3.32 -7.70 9.53
CA LEU A 93 4.08 -6.49 9.81
C LEU A 93 4.45 -5.84 8.49
N VAL A 94 3.95 -4.63 8.25
CA VAL A 94 4.21 -3.87 7.03
C VAL A 94 5.40 -2.94 7.29
N PRO A 95 6.56 -3.15 6.66
CA PRO A 95 7.69 -2.23 6.79
C PRO A 95 7.38 -0.92 6.09
N LEU A 96 7.70 0.19 6.73
CA LEU A 96 7.51 1.55 6.20
C LEU A 96 8.83 2.32 6.22
N PRO A 97 9.06 3.23 5.25
CA PRO A 97 10.23 4.09 5.29
C PRO A 97 10.16 5.04 6.50
N PRO A 98 11.31 5.52 7.03
CA PRO A 98 11.32 6.39 8.21
C PRO A 98 10.44 7.65 8.10
N ILE A 99 10.30 8.20 6.90
CA ILE A 99 9.49 9.40 6.64
C ILE A 99 7.97 9.13 6.62
N ALA A 100 7.53 7.86 6.56
CA ALA A 100 6.12 7.50 6.40
C ALA A 100 5.21 8.14 7.44
N GLY A 101 5.61 8.14 8.72
CA GLY A 101 4.82 8.75 9.77
C GLY A 101 4.63 10.27 9.60
N ALA A 102 5.63 10.97 9.06
CA ALA A 102 5.54 12.41 8.79
C ALA A 102 4.60 12.71 7.61
N ILE A 103 4.67 11.89 6.55
CA ILE A 103 3.77 11.96 5.39
C ILE A 103 2.32 11.72 5.85
N LEU A 104 2.08 10.62 6.56
CA LEU A 104 0.74 10.19 6.95
C LEU A 104 0.03 11.18 7.87
N ARG A 105 0.75 11.88 8.74
CA ARG A 105 0.20 12.96 9.57
C ARG A 105 -0.31 14.16 8.77
N LEU A 106 0.15 14.34 7.54
CA LEU A 106 -0.26 15.42 6.65
C LEU A 106 -1.33 14.98 5.63
N ALA A 107 -1.49 13.66 5.42
CA ALA A 107 -2.48 13.05 4.56
C ALA A 107 -3.87 13.03 5.24
N ASP A 108 -4.53 14.18 5.24
CA ASP A 108 -5.84 14.42 5.85
C ASP A 108 -7.02 14.22 4.89
N GLY A 109 -6.75 13.72 3.67
CA GLY A 109 -7.76 13.54 2.64
C GLY A 109 -8.17 14.82 1.91
N THR A 110 -7.48 15.95 2.15
CA THR A 110 -7.69 17.20 1.42
C THR A 110 -6.41 17.75 0.80
N ARG A 111 -5.27 17.60 1.47
CA ARG A 111 -3.96 17.99 0.91
C ARG A 111 -3.57 17.13 -0.28
N THR A 112 -3.00 17.76 -1.30
CA THR A 112 -2.38 17.05 -2.42
C THR A 112 -0.99 16.50 -2.05
N VAL A 113 -0.45 15.59 -2.85
CA VAL A 113 0.94 15.12 -2.72
C VAL A 113 1.93 16.29 -2.76
N ALA A 114 1.70 17.28 -3.63
CA ALA A 114 2.51 18.49 -3.70
C ALA A 114 2.45 19.34 -2.42
N ASP A 115 1.28 19.49 -1.80
CA ASP A 115 1.14 20.22 -0.54
C ASP A 115 1.91 19.53 0.60
N ILE A 116 1.86 18.20 0.64
CA ILE A 116 2.58 17.39 1.62
C ILE A 116 4.08 17.49 1.39
N GLU A 117 4.54 17.41 0.13
CA GLU A 117 5.93 17.60 -0.24
C GLU A 117 6.44 18.97 0.23
N ALA A 118 5.76 20.05 -0.16
CA ALA A 118 6.13 21.41 0.21
C ALA A 118 6.19 21.60 1.73
N ALA A 119 5.24 21.03 2.47
CA ALA A 119 5.21 21.08 3.93
C ALA A 119 6.38 20.33 4.59
N LEU A 120 6.89 19.25 3.99
CA LEU A 120 8.03 18.51 4.52
C LEU A 120 9.37 19.08 4.06
N VAL A 121 9.45 19.59 2.83
CA VAL A 121 10.63 20.28 2.29
C VAL A 121 10.92 21.56 3.07
N SER A 122 9.89 22.35 3.37
CA SER A 122 10.03 23.54 4.24
C SER A 122 10.54 23.21 5.66
N ARG A 123 10.42 21.96 6.10
CA ARG A 123 10.96 21.44 7.38
C ARG A 123 12.33 20.79 7.24
N GLY A 124 12.97 20.89 6.07
CA GLY A 124 14.32 20.39 5.80
C GLY A 124 14.38 18.99 5.18
N THR A 125 13.25 18.45 4.71
CA THR A 125 13.27 17.18 3.96
C THR A 125 13.83 17.41 2.55
N ASP A 126 14.76 16.56 2.11
CA ASP A 126 15.20 16.54 0.72
C ASP A 126 14.05 16.11 -0.23
N PRO A 127 13.74 16.85 -1.31
CA PRO A 127 12.65 16.51 -2.24
C PRO A 127 12.80 15.10 -2.85
N ALA A 128 14.02 14.69 -3.19
CA ALA A 128 14.23 13.35 -3.75
C ALA A 128 14.00 12.25 -2.69
N ALA A 129 14.36 12.50 -1.44
CA ALA A 129 14.04 11.62 -0.30
C ALA A 129 12.53 11.56 -0.04
N PHE A 130 11.80 12.68 -0.15
CA PHE A 130 10.35 12.69 -0.10
C PHE A 130 9.75 11.81 -1.20
N ALA A 131 10.13 12.03 -2.47
CA ALA A 131 9.58 11.27 -3.60
C ALA A 131 9.79 9.75 -3.44
N ARG A 132 10.97 9.32 -3.00
CA ARG A 132 11.26 7.90 -2.70
C ARG A 132 10.41 7.39 -1.54
N GLY A 133 10.34 8.14 -0.45
CA GLY A 133 9.59 7.79 0.75
C GLY A 133 8.09 7.72 0.52
N TRP A 134 7.55 8.67 -0.26
CA TRP A 134 6.15 8.70 -0.68
C TRP A 134 5.79 7.46 -1.48
N ARG A 135 6.53 7.16 -2.56
CA ARG A 135 6.28 5.97 -3.39
C ARG A 135 6.31 4.68 -2.58
N ALA A 136 7.29 4.54 -1.68
CA ALA A 136 7.41 3.37 -0.81
C ALA A 136 6.24 3.26 0.18
N THR A 137 5.85 4.38 0.81
CA THR A 137 4.73 4.44 1.76
C THR A 137 3.41 4.10 1.09
N PHE A 138 3.12 4.74 -0.06
CA PHE A 138 1.90 4.50 -0.82
C PHE A 138 1.80 3.05 -1.29
N THR A 139 2.88 2.51 -1.86
CA THR A 139 2.92 1.11 -2.32
C THR A 139 2.67 0.13 -1.17
N ALA A 140 3.28 0.36 0.00
CA ALA A 140 3.10 -0.52 1.15
C ALA A 140 1.66 -0.51 1.68
N LEU A 141 1.07 0.69 1.84
CA LEU A 141 -0.24 0.85 2.46
C LEU A 141 -1.41 0.61 1.52
N SER A 142 -1.26 0.85 0.21
CA SER A 142 -2.28 0.49 -0.78
C SER A 142 -2.43 -1.03 -0.92
N ARG A 143 -1.33 -1.79 -0.79
CA ARG A 143 -1.36 -3.27 -0.83
C ARG A 143 -2.16 -3.91 0.30
N VAL A 144 -2.25 -3.24 1.44
CA VAL A 144 -3.09 -3.61 2.60
C VAL A 144 -4.35 -2.76 2.71
N ASN A 145 -4.67 -1.99 1.66
CA ASN A 145 -5.91 -1.22 1.54
C ASN A 145 -6.13 -0.24 2.72
N ARG A 146 -5.05 0.47 3.10
CA ARG A 146 -5.04 1.48 4.17
C ARG A 146 -4.78 2.90 3.68
N LEU A 147 -4.21 3.05 2.48
CA LEU A 147 -4.03 4.34 1.84
C LEU A 147 -4.46 4.26 0.38
N LEU A 148 -5.32 5.17 -0.03
CA LEU A 148 -5.89 5.29 -1.38
C LEU A 148 -5.64 6.69 -1.91
N LEU A 149 -6.03 6.93 -3.17
CA LEU A 149 -6.07 8.27 -3.77
C LEU A 149 -7.52 8.65 -4.04
N ALA A 150 -7.84 9.95 -3.94
CA ALA A 150 -9.07 10.48 -4.47
C ALA A 150 -9.20 10.15 -5.97
N ALA A 151 -10.42 9.93 -6.44
CA ALA A 151 -10.67 9.78 -7.86
C ALA A 151 -10.27 11.07 -8.60
N PRO A 152 -9.71 10.97 -9.83
CA PRO A 152 -9.46 12.13 -10.66
C PRO A 152 -10.76 12.94 -10.85
N SER A 153 -10.67 14.26 -10.77
CA SER A 153 -11.77 15.14 -11.17
C SER A 153 -12.08 14.87 -12.65
N SER A 154 -13.28 14.35 -12.93
CA SER A 154 -13.77 14.03 -14.28
C SER A 154 -13.96 15.25 -15.15
#